data_AF-A0A3A4KKK0-F1
#
_entry.id   AF-A0A3A4KKK0-F1
#
_cell.length_a   1.000
_cell.length_b   1.000
_cell.length_c   1.000
_cell.angle_alpha   90.00
_cell.angle_beta   90.00
_cell.angle_gamma   90.00
#
_symmetry.space_group_name_H-M   'P 1'
#
loop_
_entity.id
_entity.type
_entity.pdbx_description
1 polymer ?
#
loop_
_entity_poly.entity_id
_entity_poly.type
_entity_poly.pdbx_seq_one_letter_code
_entity_poly.pdbx_strand_id
1 'polypeptide(L)'
;MSTYNGFDGAYRQRAQDELNAMWTSGLWEPPSECTVCGQTSGAIHGHLEDYSRPETYVPLCITCHLILHMRFRQPDLWEEYAAWIRAGHRPDPQTQRGGFYAIKKGFLVGCSNHWPGRKSNPARRATYLDALAPVRFTHPNAPADQPF
;
A
#
# COMPACT_ATOMS: atom_id res chain seq x y z
N MET A 1 5.68 1.54 -15.63
CA MET A 1 4.65 1.24 -14.62
C MET A 1 3.42 0.69 -15.33
N SER A 2 2.73 -0.30 -14.75
CA SER A 2 1.45 -0.77 -15.30
C SER A 2 0.29 0.12 -14.83
N THR A 3 -0.80 0.11 -15.59
CA THR A 3 -2.05 0.82 -15.25
C THR A 3 -2.60 0.33 -13.91
N TYR A 4 -2.97 1.27 -13.04
CA TYR A 4 -3.56 0.99 -11.73
C TYR A 4 -4.85 1.78 -11.55
N ASN A 5 -5.96 1.10 -11.28
CA ASN A 5 -7.30 1.68 -11.21
C ASN A 5 -7.66 2.60 -12.40
N GLY A 6 -7.15 2.30 -13.60
CA GLY A 6 -7.37 3.13 -14.80
C GLY A 6 -6.36 4.25 -15.03
N PHE A 7 -5.47 4.54 -14.07
CA PHE A 7 -4.40 5.52 -14.24
C PHE A 7 -3.15 4.85 -14.85
N ASP A 8 -2.70 5.32 -16.00
CA ASP A 8 -1.47 4.82 -16.63
C ASP A 8 -0.21 5.18 -15.83
N GLY A 9 0.93 4.62 -16.25
CA GLY A 9 2.20 4.87 -15.58
C GLY A 9 2.66 6.33 -15.62
N ALA A 10 2.38 7.05 -16.70
CA ALA A 10 2.83 8.42 -16.88
C ALA A 10 2.04 9.38 -15.97
N TYR A 11 0.72 9.16 -15.85
CA TYR A 11 -0.16 9.89 -14.95
C TYR A 11 0.26 9.69 -13.50
N ARG A 12 0.49 8.43 -13.09
CA ARG A 12 0.94 8.10 -11.74
C ARG A 12 2.29 8.71 -11.40
N GLN A 13 3.21 8.78 -12.38
CA GLN A 13 4.49 9.44 -12.19
C GLN A 13 4.32 10.95 -11.96
N ARG A 14 3.49 11.63 -12.76
CA ARG A 14 3.22 13.08 -12.57
C ARG A 14 2.65 13.38 -11.19
N ALA A 15 1.68 12.60 -10.72
CA ALA A 15 1.12 12.76 -9.39
C ALA A 15 2.15 12.51 -8.28
N GLN A 16 3.07 11.54 -8.49
CA GLN A 16 4.17 11.31 -7.56
C GLN A 16 5.16 12.48 -7.52
N ASP A 17 5.47 13.07 -8.68
CA ASP A 17 6.36 14.23 -8.77
C ASP A 17 5.73 15.46 -8.07
N GLU A 18 4.42 15.66 -8.22
CA GLU A 18 3.65 16.70 -7.53
C GLU A 18 3.71 16.52 -6.00
N LEU A 19 3.47 15.31 -5.50
CA LEU A 19 3.61 15.00 -4.07
C LEU A 19 5.01 15.26 -3.55
N ASN A 20 6.04 14.87 -4.30
CA ASN A 20 7.42 15.11 -3.91
C ASN A 20 7.74 16.62 -3.82
N ALA A 21 7.18 17.43 -4.73
CA ALA A 21 7.32 18.87 -4.69
C ALA A 21 6.59 19.48 -3.47
N MET A 22 5.38 18.98 -3.15
CA MET A 22 4.65 19.39 -1.95
C MET A 22 5.43 19.07 -0.66
N TRP A 23 6.02 17.88 -0.57
CA TRP A 23 6.83 17.48 0.59
C TRP A 23 8.13 18.29 0.70
N THR A 24 8.81 18.51 -0.42
CA THR A 24 10.08 19.25 -0.45
C THR A 24 9.89 20.72 -0.13
N SER A 25 8.77 21.32 -0.55
CA SER A 25 8.41 22.70 -0.22
C SER A 25 7.88 22.87 1.21
N GLY A 26 7.57 21.79 1.91
CA GLY A 26 6.96 21.81 3.24
C GLY A 26 5.47 22.18 3.23
N LEU A 27 4.82 22.22 2.05
CA LEU A 27 3.38 22.42 1.96
C LEU A 27 2.61 21.25 2.61
N TRP A 28 3.18 20.04 2.54
CA TRP A 28 2.67 18.83 3.19
C TRP A 28 3.81 18.07 3.86
N GLU A 29 3.50 17.32 4.91
CA GLU A 29 4.47 16.45 5.58
C GLU A 29 4.65 15.13 4.83
N PRO A 30 5.87 14.62 4.65
CA PRO A 30 6.07 13.28 4.10
C PRO A 30 5.49 12.21 5.03
N PRO A 31 5.06 11.06 4.49
CA PRO A 31 4.47 9.97 5.28
C PRO A 31 5.49 9.39 6.29
N SER A 32 5.13 9.37 7.57
CA SER A 32 6.01 8.98 8.68
C SER A 32 5.52 7.77 9.49
N GLU A 33 4.24 7.42 9.38
CA GLU A 33 3.65 6.27 10.07
C GLU A 33 2.65 5.54 9.18
N CYS A 34 2.76 4.22 9.08
CA CYS A 34 1.82 3.41 8.31
C CYS A 34 0.43 3.34 8.95
N THR A 35 -0.59 3.85 8.26
CA THR A 35 -2.00 3.84 8.71
C THR A 35 -2.53 2.42 8.98
N VAL A 36 -2.02 1.41 8.27
CA VAL A 36 -2.50 0.04 8.38
C VAL A 36 -1.93 -0.68 9.61
N CYS A 37 -0.63 -0.53 9.88
CA CYS A 37 0.05 -1.38 10.87
C CYS A 37 0.85 -0.62 11.94
N GLY A 38 0.90 0.72 11.91
CA GLY A 38 1.64 1.53 12.88
C GLY A 38 3.15 1.36 12.79
N GLN A 39 3.68 1.04 11.61
CA GLN A 39 5.12 1.00 11.35
C GLN A 39 5.63 2.42 11.12
N THR A 40 6.68 2.81 11.84
CA THR A 40 7.34 4.14 11.76
C THR A 40 8.78 4.06 11.25
N SER A 41 9.26 2.85 10.94
CA SER A 41 10.63 2.59 10.48
C SER A 41 10.65 1.93 9.10
N GLY A 42 11.74 2.16 8.36
CA GLY A 42 11.89 1.69 6.98
C GLY A 42 11.23 2.63 5.97
N ALA A 43 10.98 2.12 4.76
CA ALA A 43 10.32 2.88 3.71
C ALA A 43 8.80 2.96 3.97
N ILE A 44 8.29 4.19 4.01
CA ILE A 44 6.88 4.53 4.13
C ILE A 44 6.53 5.42 2.94
N HIS A 45 5.50 5.04 2.19
CA HIS A 45 5.10 5.70 0.95
C HIS A 45 3.68 6.26 1.08
N GLY A 46 3.40 7.36 0.39
CA GLY A 46 2.04 7.83 0.16
C GLY A 46 1.38 7.01 -0.94
N HIS A 47 0.41 6.17 -0.58
CA HIS A 47 -0.35 5.35 -1.53
C HIS A 47 -1.61 6.08 -1.99
N LEU A 48 -1.98 5.92 -3.27
CA LEU A 48 -3.18 6.53 -3.86
C LEU A 48 -4.04 5.45 -4.55
N GLU A 49 -5.33 5.42 -4.23
CA GLU A 49 -6.33 4.71 -5.04
C GLU A 49 -6.89 5.60 -6.17
N ASP A 50 -6.94 6.92 -5.92
CA ASP A 50 -7.32 7.98 -6.86
C ASP A 50 -6.12 8.90 -7.10
N TYR A 51 -5.46 8.76 -8.25
CA TYR A 51 -4.28 9.57 -8.58
C TYR A 51 -4.64 10.99 -9.04
N SER A 52 -5.92 11.32 -9.25
CA SER A 52 -6.35 12.68 -9.62
C SER A 52 -6.37 13.66 -8.45
N ARG A 53 -6.20 13.15 -7.22
CA ARG A 53 -6.18 13.91 -5.96
C ARG A 53 -4.98 13.52 -5.09
N PRO A 54 -3.76 13.91 -5.50
CA PRO A 54 -2.52 13.46 -4.86
C PRO A 54 -2.48 13.73 -3.34
N GLU A 55 -3.10 14.80 -2.87
CA GLU A 55 -3.18 15.20 -1.46
C GLU A 55 -3.93 14.20 -0.56
N THR A 56 -4.67 13.25 -1.15
CA THR A 56 -5.45 12.24 -0.41
C THR A 56 -4.66 10.95 -0.12
N TYR A 57 -3.34 10.99 -0.24
CA TYR A 57 -2.50 9.81 -0.05
C TYR A 57 -2.67 9.17 1.33
N VAL A 58 -2.53 7.85 1.37
CA VAL A 58 -2.56 7.06 2.60
C VAL A 58 -1.14 6.56 2.90
N PRO A 59 -0.54 6.96 4.04
CA PRO A 59 0.76 6.45 4.47
C PRO A 59 0.75 4.93 4.65
N LEU A 60 1.58 4.22 3.88
CA LEU A 60 1.76 2.78 3.99
C LEU A 60 3.24 2.41 4.06
N CYS A 61 3.62 1.54 5.00
CA CYS A 61 4.93 0.92 4.93
C CYS A 61 5.02 0.05 3.68
N ILE A 62 6.23 -0.11 3.15
CA ILE A 62 6.45 -0.79 1.86
C ILE A 62 5.84 -2.20 1.80
N THR A 63 5.82 -2.95 2.90
CA THR A 63 5.20 -4.28 2.94
C THR A 63 3.68 -4.20 2.75
N CYS A 64 2.98 -3.34 3.50
CA CYS A 64 1.54 -3.14 3.35
C CYS A 64 1.20 -2.60 1.96
N HIS A 65 2.01 -1.65 1.45
CA HIS A 65 1.84 -1.05 0.14
C HIS A 65 1.92 -2.08 -1.00
N LEU A 66 2.95 -2.94 -0.98
CA LEU A 66 3.15 -3.92 -2.03
C LEU A 66 2.13 -5.07 -1.98
N ILE A 67 1.74 -5.54 -0.78
CA ILE A 67 0.67 -6.55 -0.64
C ILE A 67 -0.66 -5.98 -1.14
N LEU A 68 -0.96 -4.71 -0.86
CA LEU A 68 -2.13 -4.02 -1.44
C LEU A 68 -2.13 -4.06 -2.97
N HIS A 69 -0.99 -3.81 -3.61
CA HIS A 69 -0.87 -3.91 -5.07
C HIS A 69 -0.99 -5.34 -5.59
N MET A 70 -0.75 -6.35 -4.74
CA MET A 70 -0.92 -7.75 -5.10
C MET A 70 -2.35 -8.25 -4.92
N ARG A 71 -3.24 -7.51 -4.25
CA ARG A 71 -4.58 -7.99 -3.85
C ARG A 71 -5.41 -8.62 -4.98
N PHE A 72 -5.26 -8.12 -6.20
CA PHE A 72 -5.98 -8.65 -7.36
C PHE A 72 -5.35 -9.90 -7.97
N ARG A 73 -4.05 -10.08 -7.80
CA ARG A 73 -3.29 -11.20 -8.37
C ARG A 73 -3.11 -12.34 -7.38
N GLN A 74 -3.14 -12.04 -6.08
CA GLN A 74 -2.99 -12.99 -4.99
C GLN A 74 -4.07 -12.70 -3.91
N PRO A 75 -5.35 -12.97 -4.21
CA PRO A 75 -6.45 -12.69 -3.29
C PRO A 75 -6.31 -13.45 -1.97
N ASP A 76 -5.88 -14.72 -1.99
CA ASP A 76 -5.69 -15.52 -0.78
C ASP A 76 -4.64 -14.90 0.15
N LEU A 77 -3.51 -14.44 -0.41
CA LEU A 77 -2.49 -13.73 0.38
C LEU A 77 -3.07 -12.45 0.97
N TRP A 78 -3.84 -11.70 0.19
CA TRP A 78 -4.45 -10.47 0.64
C TRP A 78 -5.43 -10.71 1.80
N GLU A 79 -6.29 -11.71 1.71
CA GLU A 79 -7.27 -12.05 2.75
C GLU A 79 -6.59 -12.48 4.05
N GLU A 80 -5.61 -13.39 3.96
CA GLU A 80 -4.82 -13.79 5.12
C GLU A 80 -4.05 -12.61 5.72
N TYR A 81 -3.48 -11.74 4.90
CA TYR A 81 -2.74 -10.57 5.36
C TYR A 81 -3.63 -9.55 6.05
N ALA A 82 -4.81 -9.26 5.48
CA ALA A 82 -5.79 -8.40 6.12
C ALA A 82 -6.22 -8.97 7.48
N ALA A 83 -6.45 -10.28 7.59
CA ALA A 83 -6.75 -10.94 8.86
C ALA A 83 -5.60 -10.83 9.88
N TRP A 84 -4.37 -11.05 9.44
CA TRP A 84 -3.16 -10.95 10.28
C TRP A 84 -2.97 -9.54 10.85
N ILE A 85 -3.18 -8.51 10.00
CA ILE A 85 -3.17 -7.10 10.39
C ILE A 85 -4.32 -6.76 11.36
N ARG A 86 -5.54 -7.28 11.13
CA ARG A 86 -6.68 -7.13 12.05
C ARG A 86 -6.38 -7.78 13.41
N ALA A 87 -5.66 -8.90 13.43
CA ALA A 87 -5.22 -9.55 14.68
C ALA A 87 -4.14 -8.75 15.44
N GLY A 88 -3.68 -7.62 14.91
CA GLY A 88 -2.77 -6.68 15.58
C GLY A 88 -1.29 -6.88 15.22
N HIS A 89 -1.01 -7.66 14.17
CA HIS A 89 0.35 -7.86 13.73
C HIS A 89 0.88 -6.68 12.92
N ARG A 90 2.20 -6.52 12.95
CA ARG A 90 2.96 -5.51 12.21
C ARG A 90 4.13 -6.20 11.52
N PRO A 91 4.32 -6.01 10.19
CA PRO A 91 5.47 -6.56 9.48
C PRO A 91 6.76 -5.89 9.93
N ASP A 92 7.87 -6.62 9.83
CA ASP A 92 9.19 -6.04 10.07
C ASP A 92 9.48 -4.87 9.11
N PRO A 93 10.22 -3.83 9.57
CA PRO A 93 10.54 -2.70 8.72
C PRO A 93 11.40 -3.14 7.54
N GLN A 94 11.10 -2.61 6.35
CA GLN A 94 11.79 -2.95 5.12
C GLN A 94 12.23 -1.67 4.39
N THR A 95 13.33 -1.75 3.65
CA THR A 95 13.70 -0.72 2.68
C THR A 95 12.88 -0.88 1.41
N GLN A 96 12.84 0.15 0.55
CA GLN A 96 12.17 0.07 -0.75
C GLN A 96 12.67 -1.13 -1.59
N ARG A 97 13.98 -1.38 -1.59
CA ARG A 97 14.59 -2.54 -2.29
C ARG A 97 14.29 -3.86 -1.59
N GLY A 98 14.30 -3.87 -0.25
CA GLY A 98 14.07 -5.07 0.55
C GLY A 98 12.62 -5.57 0.50
N GLY A 99 11.63 -4.65 0.39
CA GLY A 99 10.21 -4.98 0.45
C GLY A 99 9.75 -6.04 -0.56
N PHE A 100 10.19 -5.94 -1.82
CA PHE A 100 9.85 -6.92 -2.85
C PHE A 100 10.38 -8.33 -2.52
N TYR A 101 11.62 -8.41 -2.03
CA TYR A 101 12.22 -9.68 -1.64
C TYR A 101 11.53 -10.27 -0.41
N ALA A 102 11.23 -9.44 0.59
CA ALA A 102 10.53 -9.84 1.80
C ALA A 102 9.16 -10.44 1.49
N ILE A 103 8.40 -9.82 0.58
CA ILE A 103 7.08 -10.36 0.19
C ILE A 103 7.21 -11.69 -0.53
N LYS A 104 8.09 -11.77 -1.54
CA LYS A 104 8.23 -12.98 -2.36
C LYS A 104 8.64 -14.23 -1.56
N LYS A 105 9.40 -14.04 -0.48
CA LYS A 105 9.93 -15.17 0.31
C LYS A 105 9.28 -15.35 1.68
N GLY A 106 8.83 -14.27 2.30
CA GLY A 106 8.39 -14.25 3.69
C GLY A 106 6.88 -14.28 3.87
N PHE A 107 6.11 -13.89 2.86
CA PHE A 107 4.65 -13.80 2.94
C PHE A 107 3.99 -14.85 2.04
N LEU A 108 4.15 -16.12 2.42
CA LEU A 108 3.57 -17.27 1.72
C LEU A 108 2.18 -17.60 2.29
N VAL A 109 1.20 -17.83 1.41
CA VAL A 109 -0.17 -18.24 1.76
C VAL A 109 -0.15 -19.51 2.60
N GLY A 110 -0.99 -19.59 3.64
CA GLY A 110 -1.04 -20.70 4.58
C GLY A 110 0.08 -20.71 5.63
N CYS A 111 1.01 -19.74 5.57
CA CYS A 111 2.15 -19.65 6.50
C CYS A 111 2.13 -18.40 7.38
N SER A 112 0.95 -17.81 7.62
CA SER A 112 0.81 -16.53 8.34
C SER A 112 1.40 -16.50 9.76
N ASN A 113 1.47 -17.65 10.43
CA ASN A 113 2.14 -17.79 11.74
C ASN A 113 3.67 -17.59 11.68
N HIS A 114 4.27 -17.70 10.49
CA HIS A 114 5.72 -17.58 10.27
C HIS A 114 6.10 -16.33 9.47
N TRP A 115 5.13 -15.47 9.14
CA TRP A 115 5.41 -14.25 8.41
C TRP A 115 6.31 -13.30 9.22
N PRO A 116 7.24 -12.59 8.56
CA PRO A 116 8.19 -11.73 9.23
C PRO A 116 7.49 -10.51 9.84
N GLY A 117 7.55 -10.41 11.16
CA GLY A 117 6.92 -9.37 11.95
C GLY A 117 6.53 -9.87 13.32
N ARG A 118 5.72 -9.08 14.02
CA ARG A 118 5.28 -9.39 15.39
C ARG A 118 3.94 -8.76 15.72
N LYS A 119 3.23 -9.36 16.68
CA LYS A 119 2.05 -8.74 17.29
C LYS A 119 2.47 -7.48 18.05
N SER A 120 2.12 -6.31 17.53
CA SER A 120 2.54 -5.01 18.08
C SER A 120 1.36 -4.12 18.48
N ASN A 121 0.17 -4.44 17.96
CA ASN A 121 -1.02 -3.62 18.12
C ASN A 121 -2.14 -4.45 18.78
N PRO A 122 -3.13 -3.80 19.41
CA PRO A 122 -4.36 -4.49 19.76
C PRO A 122 -5.07 -5.03 18.52
N ALA A 123 -5.88 -6.07 18.71
CA ALA A 123 -6.75 -6.55 17.64
C ALA A 123 -7.78 -5.47 17.27
N ARG A 124 -8.11 -5.39 15.98
CA ARG A 124 -9.03 -4.40 15.40
C ARG A 124 -10.09 -5.11 14.59
N ARG A 125 -11.31 -4.59 14.63
CA ARG A 125 -12.45 -5.13 13.85
C ARG A 125 -12.28 -4.90 12.35
N ALA A 126 -11.64 -3.79 11.98
CA ALA A 126 -11.36 -3.39 10.61
C ALA A 126 -10.13 -2.47 10.58
N THR A 127 -9.55 -2.33 9.40
CA THR A 127 -8.41 -1.49 9.04
C THR A 127 -8.65 -0.85 7.69
N TYR A 128 -7.74 0.02 7.24
CA TYR A 128 -7.80 0.60 5.89
C TYR A 128 -7.84 -0.46 4.78
N LEU A 129 -7.22 -1.62 4.98
CA LEU A 129 -7.27 -2.71 3.98
C LEU A 129 -8.70 -3.20 3.75
N ASP A 130 -9.54 -3.21 4.78
CA ASP A 130 -10.93 -3.66 4.71
C ASP A 130 -11.84 -2.68 3.96
N ALA A 131 -11.41 -1.43 3.80
CA ALA A 131 -12.15 -0.40 3.08
C ALA A 131 -11.88 -0.42 1.56
N LEU A 132 -10.91 -1.23 1.11
CA LEU A 132 -10.50 -1.27 -0.29
C LEU A 132 -11.30 -2.31 -1.08
N ALA A 133 -11.63 -1.96 -2.32
CA ALA A 133 -12.26 -2.89 -3.24
C ALA A 133 -11.34 -4.10 -3.49
N PRO A 134 -11.82 -5.34 -3.24
CA PRO A 134 -11.05 -6.55 -3.49
C PRO A 134 -11.03 -6.94 -4.98
N VAL A 135 -11.80 -6.23 -5.81
CA VAL A 135 -11.91 -6.47 -7.25
C VAL A 135 -11.26 -5.35 -8.04
N ARG A 136 -10.71 -5.70 -9.20
CA ARG A 136 -10.12 -4.71 -10.11
C ARG A 136 -11.23 -3.83 -10.69
N PHE A 137 -11.01 -2.53 -10.70
CA PHE A 137 -11.95 -1.55 -11.25
C PHE A 137 -11.19 -0.42 -11.94
N THR A 138 -11.91 0.38 -12.73
CA THR A 138 -11.44 1.67 -13.23
C THR A 138 -12.00 2.75 -12.32
N HIS A 139 -11.14 3.57 -11.73
CA HIS A 139 -11.58 4.67 -10.88
C HIS A 139 -12.42 5.65 -11.70
N PRO A 140 -13.55 6.18 -11.19
CA PRO A 140 -14.39 7.12 -11.94
C PRO A 140 -13.67 8.41 -12.35
N ASN A 141 -12.62 8.78 -11.61
CA ASN A 141 -11.78 9.95 -11.93
C ASN A 141 -10.58 9.60 -12.85
N ALA A 142 -10.43 8.35 -13.27
CA ALA A 142 -9.40 7.97 -14.22
C ALA A 142 -9.69 8.62 -15.60
N PRO A 143 -8.69 9.18 -16.30
CA PRO A 143 -8.92 9.79 -17.61
C PRO A 143 -9.47 8.75 -18.60
N ALA A 144 -10.56 9.10 -19.30
CA ALA A 144 -11.28 8.19 -20.20
C ALA A 144 -10.46 7.78 -21.45
N ASP A 145 -9.50 8.61 -21.86
CA ASP A 145 -8.86 8.54 -23.19
C ASP A 145 -7.36 8.19 -23.13
N GLN A 146 -6.93 7.29 -22.23
CA GLN A 146 -5.54 6.83 -22.21
C GLN A 146 -5.35 5.62 -23.14
N PRO A 147 -4.43 5.66 -24.12
CA PRO A 147 -4.17 4.52 -24.99
C PRO A 147 -3.61 3.33 -24.19
N PHE A 148 -4.13 2.13 -24.48
CA PHE A 148 -3.77 0.86 -23.83
C PHE A 148 -2.33 0.43 -24.07
#